data_AF-A0A542KMI4-F1
#
_entry.id   AF-A0A542KMI4-F1
#
_cell.length_a   1.000
_cell.length_b   1.000
_cell.length_c   1.000
_cell.angle_alpha   90.00
_cell.angle_beta   90.00
_cell.angle_gamma   90.00
#
_symmetry.space_group_name_H-M   'P 1'
#
loop_
_entity.id
_entity.type
_entity.pdbx_description
1 polymer ?
#
loop_
_entity_poly.entity_id
_entity_poly.type
_entity_poly.pdbx_seq_one_letter_code
_entity_poly.pdbx_strand_id
1 'polypeptide(L)'
;MKYLVMVQCTQADYEAMRGNGNATSPAWSQEEIQAMYAFMGSLTDDLAETGELVDAQGLVEPARTRLVGLDDDGKPVITDGPYGETKELLAGYWVLDCASLERVTEIAERVLQCPQPAGAPGYPVVIRPIDSPSADV
;
A
#
# COMPACT_ATOMS: atom_id res chain seq x y z
N MET A 1 -11.56 9.39 -13.93
CA MET A 1 -10.84 10.23 -12.95
C MET A 1 -9.78 9.37 -12.31
N LYS A 2 -8.57 9.91 -12.13
CA LYS A 2 -7.48 9.12 -11.57
C LYS A 2 -7.46 9.17 -10.05
N TYR A 3 -7.19 8.03 -9.43
CA TYR A 3 -7.09 7.87 -7.99
C TYR A 3 -5.83 7.08 -7.62
N LEU A 4 -5.16 7.52 -6.57
CA LEU A 4 -4.13 6.77 -5.88
C LEU A 4 -4.78 6.03 -4.72
N VAL A 5 -4.77 4.70 -4.79
CA VAL A 5 -5.29 3.79 -3.75
C VAL A 5 -4.09 3.18 -3.04
N MET A 6 -4.00 3.35 -1.73
CA MET A 6 -2.82 3.01 -0.93
C MET A 6 -3.21 2.11 0.23
N VAL A 7 -2.43 1.05 0.47
CA VAL A 7 -2.60 0.18 1.65
C VAL A 7 -1.66 0.64 2.74
N GLN A 8 -2.20 1.04 3.88
CA GLN A 8 -1.41 1.38 5.05
C GLN A 8 -1.02 0.14 5.84
N CYS A 9 0.18 0.15 6.41
CA CYS A 9 0.71 -0.89 7.27
C CYS A 9 1.66 -0.28 8.31
N THR A 10 2.23 -1.12 9.17
CA THR A 10 3.26 -0.73 10.14
C THR A 10 4.54 -1.56 9.96
N GLN A 11 5.61 -1.18 10.66
CA GLN A 11 6.86 -1.94 10.67
C GLN A 11 6.63 -3.34 11.28
N ALA A 12 5.79 -3.42 12.31
CA ALA A 12 5.41 -4.67 12.96
C ALA A 12 4.69 -5.63 11.99
N ASP A 13 3.92 -5.10 11.04
CA ASP A 13 3.20 -5.93 10.07
C ASP A 13 4.16 -6.53 9.04
N TYR A 14 5.17 -5.78 8.61
CA TYR A 14 6.25 -6.33 7.78
C TYR A 14 7.06 -7.41 8.52
N GLU A 15 7.30 -7.25 9.81
CA GLU A 15 7.97 -8.26 10.64
C GLU A 15 7.10 -9.50 10.79
N ALA A 16 5.81 -9.32 11.03
CA ALA A 16 4.81 -10.38 11.08
C ALA A 16 4.76 -11.18 9.77
N MET A 17 4.76 -10.51 8.62
CA MET A 17 4.85 -11.14 7.29
C MET A 17 6.17 -11.92 7.06
N ARG A 18 7.22 -11.64 7.83
CA ARG A 18 8.47 -12.41 7.81
C ARG A 18 8.50 -13.57 8.82
N GLY A 19 7.39 -13.80 9.52
CA GLY A 19 7.26 -14.81 10.58
C GLY A 19 7.64 -14.29 11.98
N ASN A 20 7.99 -13.02 12.12
CA ASN A 20 8.37 -12.39 13.39
C ASN A 20 7.18 -11.62 13.97
N GLY A 21 6.12 -12.33 14.33
CA GLY A 21 4.91 -11.73 14.89
C GLY A 21 5.06 -11.24 16.34
N ASN A 22 4.12 -10.39 16.75
CA ASN A 22 3.97 -9.90 18.12
C ASN A 22 2.49 -9.93 18.55
N ALA A 23 2.17 -9.31 19.70
CA ALA A 23 0.82 -9.33 20.27
C ALA A 23 -0.25 -8.62 19.41
N THR A 24 0.12 -7.67 18.56
CA THR A 24 -0.80 -6.90 17.71
C THR A 24 -0.70 -7.25 16.22
N SER A 25 0.37 -7.94 15.82
CA SER A 25 0.64 -8.35 14.43
C SER A 25 1.11 -9.81 14.44
N PRO A 26 0.20 -10.80 14.33
CA PRO A 26 0.55 -12.23 14.43
C PRO A 26 1.41 -12.68 13.26
N ALA A 27 2.31 -13.64 13.50
CA ALA A 27 3.23 -14.16 12.49
C ALA A 27 2.46 -14.82 11.33
N TRP A 28 2.84 -14.49 10.10
CA TRP A 28 2.24 -15.06 8.89
C TRP A 28 2.97 -16.34 8.51
N SER A 29 2.21 -17.34 8.11
CA SER A 29 2.70 -18.54 7.44
C SER A 29 3.01 -18.25 5.96
N GLN A 30 3.81 -19.12 5.34
CA GLN A 30 4.07 -19.03 3.91
C GLN A 30 2.80 -19.19 3.06
N GLU A 31 1.84 -20.00 3.52
CA GLU A 31 0.55 -20.20 2.86
C GLU A 31 -0.29 -18.92 2.87
N GLU A 32 -0.36 -18.22 4.00
CA GLU A 32 -1.07 -16.95 4.11
C GLU A 32 -0.44 -15.86 3.24
N ILE A 33 0.90 -15.80 3.18
CA ILE A 33 1.61 -14.88 2.29
C ILE A 33 1.30 -15.19 0.82
N GLN A 34 1.29 -16.46 0.43
CA GLN A 34 0.92 -16.87 -0.93
C GLN A 34 -0.53 -16.52 -1.26
N ALA A 35 -1.46 -16.73 -0.32
CA ALA A 35 -2.87 -16.38 -0.49
C ALA A 35 -3.06 -14.87 -0.68
N MET A 36 -2.35 -14.04 0.10
CA MET A 36 -2.33 -12.59 -0.05
C MET A 36 -1.83 -12.17 -1.43
N TYR A 37 -0.67 -12.68 -1.88
CA TYR A 37 -0.13 -12.36 -3.21
C TYR A 37 -1.05 -12.81 -4.34
N ALA A 38 -1.62 -14.01 -4.25
CA ALA A 38 -2.57 -14.52 -5.25
C ALA A 38 -3.82 -13.64 -5.34
N PHE A 39 -4.37 -13.22 -4.19
CA PHE A 39 -5.53 -12.33 -4.14
C PHE A 39 -5.22 -10.96 -4.75
N MET A 40 -4.12 -10.33 -4.35
CA MET A 40 -3.71 -9.02 -4.89
C MET A 40 -3.40 -9.09 -6.39
N GLY A 41 -2.80 -10.19 -6.85
CA GLY A 41 -2.57 -10.47 -8.27
C GLY A 41 -3.88 -10.56 -9.04
N SER A 42 -4.80 -11.41 -8.60
CA SER A 42 -6.12 -11.56 -9.23
C SER A 42 -6.92 -10.25 -9.24
N LEU A 43 -6.88 -9.48 -8.16
CA LEU A 43 -7.53 -8.16 -8.12
C LEU A 43 -6.92 -7.21 -9.15
N THR A 44 -5.60 -7.22 -9.31
CA THR A 44 -4.90 -6.36 -10.27
C THR A 44 -5.21 -6.78 -11.71
N ASP A 45 -5.29 -8.08 -11.97
CA ASP A 45 -5.68 -8.63 -13.27
C ASP A 45 -7.11 -8.22 -13.63
N ASP A 46 -8.08 -8.34 -12.71
CA ASP A 46 -9.46 -7.90 -12.91
C ASP A 46 -9.52 -6.40 -13.28
N LEU A 47 -8.73 -5.56 -12.59
CA LEU A 47 -8.69 -4.12 -12.84
C LEU A 47 -8.03 -3.78 -14.18
N ALA A 48 -7.08 -4.60 -14.64
CA ALA A 48 -6.50 -4.49 -15.97
C ALA A 48 -7.52 -4.87 -17.05
N GLU A 49 -8.28 -5.94 -16.84
CA GLU A 49 -9.33 -6.39 -17.76
C GLU A 49 -10.48 -5.37 -17.89
N THR A 50 -10.85 -4.69 -16.81
CA THR A 50 -11.86 -3.62 -16.86
C THR A 50 -11.32 -2.31 -17.44
N GLY A 51 -10.01 -2.20 -17.67
CA GLY A 51 -9.34 -0.99 -18.14
C GLY A 51 -9.24 0.10 -17.07
N GLU A 52 -9.48 -0.23 -15.80
CA GLU A 52 -9.40 0.69 -14.66
C GLU A 52 -7.96 0.84 -14.14
N LEU A 53 -7.08 -0.12 -14.41
CA LEU A 53 -5.69 -0.10 -13.96
C LEU A 53 -4.81 0.84 -14.80
N VAL A 54 -4.14 1.79 -14.14
CA VAL A 54 -3.07 2.62 -14.73
C VAL A 54 -1.68 2.11 -14.32
N ASP A 55 -1.49 1.82 -13.03
CA ASP A 55 -0.26 1.24 -12.47
C ASP A 55 -0.57 0.58 -11.12
N ALA A 56 0.24 -0.39 -10.69
CA ALA A 56 0.15 -0.97 -9.36
C ALA A 56 1.47 -1.62 -8.94
N GLN A 57 1.91 -1.37 -7.71
CA GLN A 57 3.14 -1.97 -7.17
C GLN A 57 3.01 -2.28 -5.68
N GLY A 58 3.53 -3.43 -5.28
CA GLY A 58 3.87 -3.72 -3.89
C GLY A 58 5.22 -3.11 -3.54
N LEU A 59 5.33 -2.49 -2.36
CA LEU A 59 6.57 -1.89 -1.89
C LEU A 59 7.34 -2.88 -1.01
N VAL A 60 8.67 -2.84 -1.19
CA VAL A 60 9.61 -3.60 -0.38
C VAL A 60 9.65 -3.08 1.06
N GLU A 61 10.37 -3.77 1.93
CA GLU A 61 10.41 -3.45 3.34
C GLU A 61 10.89 -2.00 3.64
N PRO A 62 10.36 -1.36 4.69
CA PRO A 62 10.73 -0.01 5.09
C PRO A 62 12.22 0.14 5.43
N ALA A 63 12.89 -0.94 5.83
CA ALA A 63 14.33 -0.95 6.11
C ALA A 63 15.19 -0.58 4.89
N ARG A 64 14.62 -0.65 3.68
CA ARG A 64 15.29 -0.26 2.43
C ARG A 64 14.91 1.15 1.96
N THR A 65 14.12 1.88 2.74
CA THR A 65 13.76 3.26 2.44
C THR A 65 14.94 4.20 2.68
N ARG A 66 14.96 5.27 1.88
CA ARG A 66 15.88 6.41 2.04
C ARG A 66 15.04 7.68 2.09
N LEU A 67 15.13 8.40 3.21
CA LEU A 67 14.52 9.70 3.38
C LEU A 67 15.52 10.79 2.97
N VAL A 68 15.05 11.78 2.23
CA VAL A 68 15.82 12.98 1.89
C VAL A 68 15.03 14.18 2.37
N GLY A 69 15.57 14.91 3.34
CA GLY A 69 14.98 16.10 3.94
C GLY A 69 15.93 17.29 3.92
N LEU A 70 15.58 18.35 4.64
CA LEU A 70 16.43 19.51 4.87
C LEU A 70 16.70 19.65 6.38
N ASP A 71 17.89 20.10 6.76
CA ASP A 71 18.15 20.59 8.12
C ASP A 71 17.66 22.03 8.32
N ASP A 72 17.83 22.56 9.53
CA ASP A 72 17.43 23.93 9.90
C ASP A 72 18.16 25.02 9.08
N ASP A 73 19.31 24.69 8.50
CA ASP A 73 20.09 25.57 7.62
C ASP A 73 19.71 25.41 6.14
N GLY A 74 18.73 24.56 5.81
CA GLY A 74 18.29 24.30 4.44
C GLY A 74 19.23 23.41 3.64
N LYS A 75 20.12 22.64 4.28
CA LYS A 75 21.01 21.69 3.60
C LYS A 75 20.35 20.31 3.51
N PRO A 76 20.56 19.56 2.42
CA PRO A 76 20.05 18.20 2.30
C PRO A 76 20.58 17.28 3.39
N VAL A 77 19.66 16.58 4.07
CA VAL A 77 19.95 15.50 5.02
C VAL A 77 19.40 14.20 4.46
N ILE A 78 20.22 13.16 4.46
CA ILE A 78 19.87 11.82 3.96
C ILE A 78 19.85 10.87 5.15
N THR A 79 18.73 10.17 5.33
CA THR A 79 18.54 9.18 6.39
C THR A 79 18.17 7.84 5.76
N ASP A 80 19.00 6.82 6.01
CA ASP A 80 18.74 5.44 5.60
C ASP A 80 17.95 4.69 6.66
N GLY A 81 17.07 3.79 6.21
CA GLY A 81 16.24 2.95 7.07
C GLY A 81 14.77 3.42 7.09
N PRO A 82 13.94 2.82 7.97
CA PRO A 82 12.57 3.27 8.11
C PRO A 82 12.58 4.75 8.50
N TYR A 83 11.77 5.56 7.82
CA TYR A 83 11.77 7.00 8.04
C TYR A 83 11.10 7.34 9.39
N GLY A 84 11.86 7.23 10.48
CA GLY A 84 11.44 7.58 11.84
C GLY A 84 10.42 6.62 12.46
N GLU A 85 9.96 6.94 13.68
CA GLU A 85 8.88 6.24 14.41
C GLU A 85 7.51 6.39 13.74
N THR A 86 7.42 6.42 12.41
CA THR A 86 6.15 6.55 11.74
C THR A 86 5.32 5.30 11.97
N LYS A 87 4.20 5.49 12.65
CA LYS A 87 3.22 4.45 12.90
C LYS A 87 2.61 3.89 11.62
N GLU A 88 2.66 4.64 10.52
CA GLU A 88 1.99 4.32 9.27
C GLU A 88 2.98 4.37 8.10
N LEU A 89 3.02 3.27 7.36
CA LEU A 89 3.85 3.03 6.19
C LEU A 89 2.97 2.62 5.02
N LEU A 90 3.47 2.80 3.80
CA LEU A 90 2.79 2.36 2.58
C LEU A 90 3.25 0.94 2.20
N ALA A 91 2.33 -0.02 2.20
CA ALA A 91 2.63 -1.39 1.79
C ALA A 91 2.67 -1.55 0.27
N GLY A 92 1.83 -0.78 -0.43
CA GLY A 92 1.63 -0.89 -1.86
C GLY A 92 0.55 0.08 -2.33
N TYR A 93 0.46 0.24 -3.65
CA TYR A 93 -0.51 1.13 -4.26
C TYR A 93 -1.09 0.60 -5.57
N TRP A 94 -2.26 1.14 -5.92
CA TRP A 94 -2.80 1.16 -7.28
C TRP A 94 -3.04 2.60 -7.72
N VAL A 95 -2.71 2.93 -8.95
CA VAL A 95 -3.22 4.09 -9.67
C VAL A 95 -4.33 3.60 -10.57
N LEU A 96 -5.54 4.11 -10.35
CA LEU A 96 -6.75 3.66 -11.05
C LEU A 96 -7.40 4.81 -11.78
N ASP A 97 -7.89 4.59 -13.00
CA ASP A 97 -8.79 5.50 -13.71
C ASP A 97 -10.23 4.99 -13.62
N CYS A 98 -10.97 5.51 -12.65
CA CYS A 98 -12.34 5.10 -12.38
C CYS A 98 -13.35 6.17 -12.78
N ALA A 99 -14.56 5.74 -13.12
CA ALA A 99 -15.65 6.64 -13.49
C ALA A 99 -16.07 7.60 -12.36
N SER A 100 -15.93 7.18 -11.10
CA SER A 100 -16.35 7.96 -9.93
C SER A 100 -15.61 7.58 -8.64
N LEU A 101 -15.84 8.35 -7.57
CA LEU A 101 -15.28 8.07 -6.24
C LEU A 101 -15.92 6.80 -5.63
N GLU A 102 -17.20 6.58 -5.91
CA GLU A 102 -17.95 5.41 -5.45
C GLU A 102 -17.33 4.13 -6.03
N ARG A 103 -16.99 4.13 -7.34
CA ARG A 103 -16.36 2.97 -7.96
C ARG A 103 -15.01 2.62 -7.36
N VAL A 104 -14.14 3.60 -7.13
CA VAL A 104 -12.86 3.34 -6.47
C VAL A 104 -13.03 2.93 -5.00
N THR A 105 -14.12 3.37 -4.35
CA THR A 105 -14.47 2.92 -3.00
C THR A 105 -14.87 1.45 -2.97
N GLU A 106 -15.67 0.98 -3.94
CA GLU A 106 -15.97 -0.46 -4.09
C GLU A 106 -14.70 -1.29 -4.29
N ILE A 107 -13.74 -0.77 -5.05
CA ILE A 107 -12.44 -1.43 -5.26
C ILE A 107 -11.64 -1.46 -3.95
N ALA A 108 -11.64 -0.38 -3.16
CA ALA A 108 -11.00 -0.36 -1.85
C ALA A 108 -11.65 -1.35 -0.87
N GLU A 109 -12.97 -1.53 -0.90
CA GLU A 109 -13.66 -2.56 -0.12
C GLU A 109 -13.21 -3.97 -0.51
N ARG A 110 -12.97 -4.22 -1.80
CA ARG A 110 -12.38 -5.50 -2.26
C ARG A 110 -10.96 -5.69 -1.74
N VAL A 111 -10.14 -4.63 -1.72
CA VAL A 111 -8.78 -4.70 -1.14
C VAL A 111 -8.82 -5.13 0.33
N LEU A 112 -9.80 -4.64 1.11
CA LEU A 112 -9.98 -5.02 2.53
C LEU A 112 -10.36 -6.50 2.73
N GLN A 113 -10.76 -7.22 1.67
CA GLN A 113 -11.06 -8.65 1.72
C GLN A 113 -9.81 -9.53 1.51
N CYS A 114 -8.64 -8.92 1.35
CA CYS A 114 -7.38 -9.65 1.20
C CYS A 114 -7.17 -10.61 2.37
N PRO A 115 -6.87 -11.91 2.10
CA PRO A 115 -6.62 -12.89 3.14
C PRO A 115 -5.48 -12.46 4.07
N GLN A 116 -5.70 -12.64 5.38
CA GLN A 116 -4.75 -12.31 6.43
C GLN A 116 -4.92 -13.28 7.61
N PRO A 117 -3.88 -13.49 8.45
CA PRO A 117 -3.99 -14.33 9.62
C PRO A 117 -5.06 -13.85 10.61
N ALA A 118 -5.63 -14.78 11.37
CA ALA A 118 -6.57 -14.44 12.43
C ALA A 118 -5.88 -13.54 13.48
N GLY A 119 -6.48 -12.39 13.77
CA GLY A 119 -5.93 -11.41 14.70
C GLY A 119 -4.95 -10.41 14.08
N ALA A 120 -4.73 -10.45 12.76
CA ALA A 120 -4.05 -9.38 12.05
C ALA A 120 -4.83 -8.06 12.17
N PRO A 121 -4.13 -6.91 12.24
CA PRO A 121 -4.81 -5.62 12.25
C PRO A 121 -5.50 -5.40 10.89
N GLY A 122 -6.59 -4.63 10.89
CA GLY A 122 -7.14 -4.15 9.63
C GLY A 122 -6.16 -3.17 8.98
N TYR A 123 -5.81 -3.41 7.71
CA TYR A 123 -4.96 -2.53 6.92
C TYR A 123 -5.81 -1.48 6.20
N PRO A 124 -5.82 -0.21 6.62
CA PRO A 124 -6.64 0.80 6.00
C PRO A 124 -6.25 1.03 4.54
N VAL A 125 -7.27 1.24 3.69
CA VAL A 125 -7.07 1.64 2.30
C VAL A 125 -7.38 3.12 2.17
N VAL A 126 -6.40 3.90 1.73
CA VAL A 126 -6.51 5.34 1.54
C VAL A 126 -6.71 5.64 0.07
N ILE A 127 -7.79 6.35 -0.26
CA ILE A 127 -8.09 6.80 -1.62
C ILE A 127 -7.77 8.29 -1.73
N ARG A 128 -6.95 8.66 -2.70
CA ARG A 128 -6.65 10.07 -3.02
C ARG A 128 -6.92 10.35 -4.50
N PRO A 129 -7.75 11.34 -4.84
CA PRO A 129 -7.84 11.83 -6.21
C PRO A 129 -6.48 12.35 -6.68
N ILE A 130 -6.12 12.01 -7.92
CA ILE A 130 -4.95 12.54 -8.61
C ILE A 130 -5.44 13.65 -9.53
N ASP A 131 -4.95 14.86 -9.29
CA ASP A 131 -5.20 15.97 -10.20
C ASP A 131 -4.53 15.64 -11.54
N SER A 132 -5.34 15.52 -12.59
CA SER A 132 -4.84 15.39 -13.95
C SER A 132 -4.86 16.78 -14.53
N PRO A 133 -3.71 17.43 -14.79
CA PRO A 133 -3.73 18.66 -15.58
C PRO A 133 -4.43 18.29 -16.88
N SER A 134 -5.53 18.99 -17.19
CA SER A 134 -6.16 18.86 -18.50
C SER A 134 -5.07 19.03 -19.55
N ALA A 135 -5.08 18.18 -20.56
CA ALA A 135 -4.18 18.28 -21.71
C ALA A 135 -4.61 19.46 -22.61
N ASP A 136 -4.77 20.64 -22.01
CA ASP A 136 -5.02 21.92 -22.67
C ASP A 136 -3.83 22.84 -22.37
N VAL A 137 -2.71 22.57 -23.06
CA VAL A 137 -1.67 23.56 -23.39
C VAL A 137 -1.36 23.42 -24.88
#